data_AF-A0ABD2NVG7-F1
#
_entry.id   AF-A0ABD2NVG7-F1
#
_cell.length_a   1.000
_cell.length_b   1.000
_cell.length_c   1.000
_cell.angle_alpha   90.00
_cell.angle_beta   90.00
_cell.angle_gamma   90.00
#
_symmetry.space_group_name_H-M   'P 1'
#
loop_
_entity.id
_entity.type
_entity.pdbx_description
1 polymer ?
#
loop_
_entity_poly.entity_id
_entity_poly.type
_entity_poly.pdbx_seq_one_letter_code
_entity_poly.pdbx_strand_id
1 'polypeptide(L)'
;MNMQEEVNCDSERIVSSSGRYSGSFSDKSMESNGFIDHDDTRSELKFDKAFESQGEITKRNRIEEALQSSSCLSTWRALALDEFGLVADDLRKKIWPLLLEVDPESNETIPSLEELSSHSEYNQVILDVNRSLSRFPPGIPLSQRLALQDQLTVLILRVIIKYPNLRYYQGYHDVAITFLLVVGEVVAFRIMERLSTDHLKECMETTMEKLLLD
;
A
#
# COMPACT_ATOMS: atom_id res chain seq x y z
N MET A 1 40.05 -47.68 -10.86
CA MET A 1 39.06 -47.14 -11.80
C MET A 1 37.73 -47.78 -11.43
N ASN A 2 36.74 -46.97 -11.03
CA ASN A 2 35.34 -47.26 -10.61
C ASN A 2 35.20 -48.14 -9.35
N MET A 3 34.73 -47.68 -8.18
CA MET A 3 33.71 -46.70 -7.77
C MET A 3 32.28 -47.13 -8.15
N GLN A 4 31.59 -47.77 -7.19
CA GLN A 4 30.14 -47.73 -6.96
C GLN A 4 29.83 -48.36 -5.60
N GLU A 5 29.60 -47.49 -4.61
CA GLU A 5 28.91 -47.80 -3.35
C GLU A 5 27.40 -47.73 -3.61
N GLU A 6 26.68 -48.80 -3.32
CA GLU A 6 25.22 -48.76 -3.14
C GLU A 6 24.92 -48.59 -1.65
N VAL A 7 24.43 -47.41 -1.28
CA VAL A 7 23.84 -47.17 0.04
C VAL A 7 22.33 -47.11 -0.13
N ASN A 8 21.69 -48.16 0.37
CA ASN A 8 20.27 -48.28 0.62
C ASN A 8 19.83 -47.22 1.65
N CYS A 9 18.79 -46.43 1.35
CA CYS A 9 18.17 -45.54 2.33
C CYS A 9 16.66 -45.80 2.38
N ASP A 10 16.26 -46.31 3.53
CA ASP A 10 14.91 -46.69 3.89
C ASP A 10 13.93 -45.51 3.91
N SER A 11 12.68 -45.87 3.66
CA SER A 11 11.50 -45.03 3.76
C SER A 11 11.19 -44.64 5.20
N GLU A 12 10.99 -43.35 5.46
CA GLU A 12 10.08 -42.93 6.53
C GLU A 12 9.10 -41.85 6.03
N ARG A 13 7.82 -42.23 6.04
CA ARG A 13 6.67 -41.35 5.91
C ARG A 13 6.63 -40.41 7.10
N ILE A 14 6.54 -39.10 6.86
CA ILE A 14 5.98 -38.18 7.87
C ILE A 14 4.74 -37.49 7.29
N VAL A 15 3.66 -37.79 7.99
CA VAL A 15 2.25 -37.43 7.86
C VAL A 15 2.03 -35.94 7.62
N SER A 16 1.17 -35.67 6.64
CA SER A 16 0.45 -34.42 6.43
C SER A 16 -0.43 -34.09 7.64
N SER A 17 -0.13 -32.99 8.35
CA SER A 17 -1.03 -32.42 9.35
C SER A 17 -1.64 -31.12 8.82
N SER A 18 -2.95 -31.18 8.62
CA SER A 18 -3.80 -30.02 8.32
C SER A 18 -4.00 -29.22 9.61
N GLY A 19 -3.29 -28.11 9.77
CA GLY A 19 -3.45 -27.19 10.88
C GLY A 19 -4.66 -26.28 10.66
N ARG A 20 -5.83 -26.66 11.19
CA ARG A 20 -6.96 -25.75 11.39
C ARG A 20 -6.58 -24.74 12.47
N TYR A 21 -6.38 -23.47 12.12
CA TYR A 21 -6.36 -22.41 13.12
C TYR A 21 -7.80 -21.97 13.42
N SER A 22 -8.39 -22.64 14.41
CA SER A 22 -9.55 -22.13 15.15
C SER A 22 -9.02 -21.24 16.29
N GLY A 23 -8.96 -19.94 16.06
CA GLY A 23 -8.73 -18.96 17.13
C GLY A 23 -10.06 -18.53 17.71
N SER A 24 -10.41 -19.07 18.89
CA SER A 24 -11.56 -18.64 19.67
C SER A 24 -11.33 -17.23 20.20
N PHE A 25 -12.22 -16.28 19.89
CA PHE A 25 -12.34 -15.03 20.63
C PHE A 25 -12.93 -15.36 22.00
N SER A 26 -12.08 -15.35 23.03
CA SER A 26 -12.52 -15.34 24.42
C SER A 26 -12.74 -13.90 24.88
N ASP A 27 -13.96 -13.69 25.34
CA ASP A 27 -14.50 -12.52 26.00
C ASP A 27 -13.62 -12.05 27.16
N LYS A 28 -13.19 -10.78 27.11
CA LYS A 28 -12.78 -10.01 28.29
C LYS A 28 -13.24 -8.57 28.15
N SER A 29 -14.19 -8.23 29.02
CA SER A 29 -14.69 -6.90 29.29
C SER A 29 -13.61 -6.02 29.95
N MET A 30 -13.38 -4.88 29.30
CA MET A 30 -13.37 -3.53 29.87
C MET A 30 -12.34 -3.20 30.96
N GLU A 31 -11.22 -2.61 30.53
CA GLU A 31 -10.59 -1.49 31.25
C GLU A 31 -10.25 -0.39 30.24
N SER A 32 -10.78 0.81 30.51
CA SER A 32 -10.47 2.04 29.79
C SER A 32 -9.02 2.43 30.04
N ASN A 33 -8.18 2.46 29.00
CA ASN A 33 -6.92 3.19 29.05
C ASN A 33 -6.40 3.52 27.65
N GLY A 34 -6.20 4.82 27.42
CA GLY A 34 -5.21 5.35 26.48
C GLY A 34 -5.57 5.26 25.01
N PHE A 35 -5.87 6.41 24.41
CA PHE A 35 -5.57 6.64 23.00
C PHE A 35 -4.13 6.18 22.75
N ILE A 36 -3.95 5.14 21.94
CA ILE A 36 -2.64 4.76 21.44
C ILE A 36 -2.27 5.86 20.46
N ASP A 37 -1.42 6.76 20.91
CA ASP A 37 -0.60 7.59 20.03
C ASP A 37 0.21 6.63 19.16
N HIS A 38 -0.27 6.37 17.95
CA HIS A 38 0.43 5.50 17.01
C HIS A 38 1.61 6.31 16.47
N ASP A 39 2.70 6.29 17.24
CA ASP A 39 4.00 6.77 16.82
C ASP A 39 4.29 6.22 15.43
N ASP A 40 4.42 7.12 14.45
CA ASP A 40 4.70 6.83 13.05
C ASP A 40 6.16 6.35 12.92
N THR A 41 6.38 5.14 13.43
CA THR A 41 7.65 4.38 13.40
C THR A 41 8.07 4.02 11.98
N ARG A 42 7.32 4.45 10.95
CA ARG A 42 7.67 4.35 9.53
C ARG A 42 8.91 5.16 9.17
N SER A 43 9.19 6.23 9.92
CA SER A 43 10.39 7.06 9.75
C SER A 43 11.70 6.27 9.96
N GLU A 44 11.64 5.07 10.54
CA GLU A 44 12.77 4.16 10.73
C GLU A 44 13.00 3.15 9.58
N LEU A 45 12.09 3.06 8.60
CA LEU A 45 12.34 2.35 7.34
C LEU A 45 13.24 3.20 6.44
N LYS A 46 14.47 3.47 6.91
CA LYS A 46 15.54 3.95 6.03
C LYS A 46 15.93 2.77 5.15
N PHE A 47 15.23 2.60 4.04
CA PHE A 47 15.79 1.88 2.90
C PHE A 47 17.16 2.50 2.65
N ASP A 48 18.22 1.69 2.72
CA ASP A 48 19.59 2.15 2.48
C ASP A 48 19.56 3.13 1.32
N LYS A 49 19.94 4.40 1.57
CA LYS A 49 19.85 5.45 0.56
C LYS A 49 20.75 4.98 -0.59
N ALA A 50 20.12 4.44 -1.64
CA ALA A 50 20.85 3.85 -2.74
C ALA A 50 21.82 4.91 -3.29
N PHE A 51 23.03 4.48 -3.66
CA PHE A 51 23.98 5.39 -4.25
C PHE A 51 23.38 5.95 -5.55
N GLU A 52 23.07 7.24 -5.54
CA GLU A 52 22.60 7.95 -6.72
C GLU A 52 23.77 8.12 -7.69
N SER A 53 23.56 7.76 -8.94
CA SER A 53 24.47 8.06 -10.03
C SER A 53 24.59 9.57 -10.26
N GLN A 54 25.63 9.99 -10.98
CA GLN A 54 25.80 11.41 -11.33
C GLN A 54 24.59 11.99 -12.10
N GLY A 55 23.92 11.16 -12.91
CA GLY A 55 22.67 11.52 -13.61
C GLY A 55 21.51 11.76 -12.64
N GLU A 56 21.32 10.86 -11.68
CA GLU A 56 20.29 10.97 -10.63
C GLU A 56 20.52 12.19 -9.72
N ILE A 57 21.76 12.47 -9.33
CA ILE A 57 22.11 13.67 -8.55
C ILE A 57 21.76 14.94 -9.33
N THR A 58 22.10 14.99 -10.61
CA THR A 58 21.78 16.13 -11.48
C THR A 58 20.27 16.31 -11.62
N LYS A 59 19.53 15.19 -11.78
CA LYS A 59 18.07 15.18 -11.86
C LYS A 59 17.42 15.65 -10.55
N ARG A 60 17.90 15.18 -9.40
CA ARG A 60 17.45 15.60 -8.07
C ARG A 60 17.59 17.11 -7.89
N ASN A 61 18.76 17.67 -8.22
CA ASN A 61 18.99 19.12 -8.09
C ASN A 61 17.97 19.93 -8.90
N ARG A 62 17.67 19.51 -10.14
CA ARG A 62 16.63 20.15 -10.98
C ARG A 62 15.24 20.06 -10.36
N ILE A 63 14.90 18.92 -9.76
CA ILE A 63 13.62 18.73 -9.06
C ILE A 63 13.55 19.63 -7.82
N GLU A 64 14.61 19.71 -7.03
CA GLU A 64 14.65 20.52 -5.82
C GLU A 64 14.57 22.02 -6.13
N GLU A 65 15.22 22.48 -7.20
CA GLU A 65 15.07 23.85 -7.71
C GLU A 65 13.64 24.13 -8.17
N ALA A 66 13.02 23.18 -8.87
CA ALA A 66 11.62 23.28 -9.28
C ALA A 66 10.65 23.32 -8.08
N LEU A 67 11.00 22.68 -6.96
CA LEU A 67 10.20 22.69 -5.71
C LEU A 67 10.33 24.01 -4.94
N GLN A 68 11.46 24.70 -5.08
CA GLN A 68 11.68 26.02 -4.47
C GLN A 68 11.02 27.14 -5.26
N SER A 69 10.90 26.96 -6.59
CA SER A 69 10.10 27.82 -7.44
C SER A 69 8.64 27.39 -7.42
N SER A 70 7.68 28.32 -7.56
CA SER A 70 6.26 27.97 -7.69
C SER A 70 5.97 27.37 -9.07
N SER A 71 6.45 26.14 -9.30
CA SER A 71 6.30 25.39 -10.55
C SER A 71 4.88 24.87 -10.76
N CYS A 72 4.49 24.72 -12.01
CA CYS A 72 3.17 24.24 -12.40
C CYS A 72 3.15 22.74 -12.77
N LEU A 73 1.95 22.19 -12.93
CA LEU A 73 1.71 20.77 -13.21
C LEU A 73 2.46 20.23 -14.44
N SER A 74 2.62 21.03 -15.50
CA SER A 74 3.36 20.63 -16.69
C SER A 74 4.85 20.40 -16.40
N THR A 75 5.45 21.19 -15.52
CA THR A 75 6.84 21.00 -15.06
C THR A 75 6.99 19.67 -14.34
N TRP A 76 6.07 19.35 -13.42
CA TRP A 76 6.11 18.08 -12.69
C TRP A 76 5.97 16.86 -13.60
N ARG A 77 5.04 16.93 -14.56
CA ARG A 77 4.86 15.88 -15.57
C ARG A 77 6.11 15.69 -16.42
N ALA A 78 6.70 16.78 -16.91
CA ALA A 78 7.93 16.72 -17.69
C ALA A 78 9.09 16.12 -16.88
N LEU A 79 9.24 16.51 -15.61
CA LEU A 79 10.27 15.95 -14.73
C LEU A 79 10.04 14.46 -14.44
N ALA A 80 8.79 14.02 -14.27
CA ALA A 80 8.46 12.62 -14.01
C ALA A 80 8.69 11.69 -15.22
N LEU A 81 8.51 12.21 -16.44
CA LEU A 81 8.68 11.45 -17.70
C LEU A 81 10.12 11.44 -18.23
N ASP A 82 10.94 12.39 -17.79
CA ASP A 82 12.35 12.51 -18.16
C ASP A 82 13.21 11.42 -17.47
N GLU A 83 14.46 11.26 -17.92
CA GLU A 83 15.36 10.20 -17.46
C GLU A 83 15.48 10.20 -15.92
N PHE A 84 15.60 8.99 -15.35
CA PHE A 84 15.60 8.72 -13.89
C PHE A 84 14.28 9.03 -13.16
N GLY A 85 13.28 9.57 -13.85
CA GLY A 85 11.98 9.91 -13.27
C GLY A 85 12.10 10.85 -12.08
N LEU A 86 11.44 10.52 -10.97
CA LEU A 86 11.49 11.31 -9.73
C LEU A 86 12.61 10.89 -8.77
N VAL A 87 13.57 10.07 -9.24
CA VAL A 87 14.76 9.61 -8.50
C VAL A 87 14.43 8.74 -7.29
N ALA A 88 13.92 9.32 -6.20
CA ALA A 88 13.79 8.65 -4.90
C ALA A 88 12.48 8.99 -4.16
N ASP A 89 12.17 8.18 -3.16
CA ASP A 89 10.91 8.25 -2.41
C ASP A 89 10.74 9.58 -1.66
N ASP A 90 11.83 10.20 -1.19
CA ASP A 90 11.78 11.51 -0.54
C ASP A 90 11.30 12.63 -1.47
N LEU A 91 11.58 12.53 -2.77
CA LEU A 91 11.04 13.43 -3.80
C LEU A 91 9.64 13.02 -4.22
N ARG A 92 9.36 11.72 -4.41
CA ARG A 92 8.02 11.20 -4.73
C ARG A 92 6.98 11.61 -3.68
N LYS A 93 7.34 11.54 -2.40
CA LYS A 93 6.55 12.04 -1.25
C LYS A 93 6.02 13.45 -1.44
N LYS A 94 6.83 14.34 -2.04
CA LYS A 94 6.46 15.74 -2.28
C LYS A 94 5.70 15.92 -3.59
N ILE A 95 6.07 15.17 -4.62
CA ILE A 95 5.65 15.47 -6.01
C ILE A 95 4.40 14.69 -6.42
N TRP A 96 4.19 13.48 -5.91
CA TRP A 96 2.98 12.72 -6.25
C TRP A 96 1.67 13.45 -5.87
N PRO A 97 1.57 14.11 -4.70
CA PRO A 97 0.41 14.96 -4.39
C PRO A 97 0.25 16.12 -5.38
N LEU A 98 1.36 16.77 -5.76
CA LEU A 98 1.36 17.89 -6.72
C LEU A 98 0.92 17.45 -8.13
N LEU A 99 1.29 16.24 -8.57
CA LEU A 99 0.89 15.67 -9.86
C LEU A 99 -0.61 15.38 -9.94
N LEU A 100 -1.23 15.07 -8.81
CA LEU A 100 -2.67 14.81 -8.70
C LEU A 100 -3.47 16.02 -8.24
N GLU A 101 -2.78 17.14 -7.99
CA GLU A 101 -3.34 18.38 -7.46
C GLU A 101 -4.14 18.14 -6.17
N VAL A 102 -3.61 17.30 -5.29
CA VAL A 102 -4.21 16.99 -3.99
C VAL A 102 -3.45 17.68 -2.86
N ASP A 103 -4.21 18.21 -1.89
CA ASP A 103 -3.68 18.67 -0.61
C ASP A 103 -3.22 17.45 0.21
N PRO A 104 -1.96 17.39 0.67
CA PRO A 104 -1.46 16.29 1.50
C PRO A 104 -2.10 16.22 2.89
N GLU A 105 -2.73 17.30 3.35
CA GLU A 105 -3.45 17.29 4.62
C GLU A 105 -4.81 16.61 4.49
N SER A 106 -5.24 15.92 5.55
CA SER A 106 -6.55 15.29 5.63
C SER A 106 -7.23 15.65 6.95
N ASN A 107 -8.37 16.34 6.85
CA ASN A 107 -9.28 16.57 7.98
C ASN A 107 -10.36 15.49 8.10
N GLU A 108 -10.21 14.39 7.38
CA GLU A 108 -11.23 13.37 7.32
C GLU A 108 -11.12 12.37 8.46
N THR A 109 -12.27 11.98 9.00
CA THR A 109 -12.41 10.98 10.05
C THR A 109 -12.05 9.59 9.52
N ILE A 110 -11.18 8.89 10.23
CA ILE A 110 -10.90 7.48 9.95
C ILE A 110 -12.10 6.66 10.46
N PRO A 111 -12.68 5.77 9.62
CA PRO A 111 -13.77 4.89 10.06
C PRO A 111 -13.36 4.02 11.24
N SER A 112 -14.29 3.77 12.15
CA SER A 112 -14.11 2.83 13.25
C SER A 112 -13.94 1.39 12.75
N LEU A 113 -13.33 0.53 13.58
CA LEU A 113 -13.18 -0.89 13.23
C LEU A 113 -14.52 -1.59 12.99
N GLU A 114 -15.59 -1.17 13.69
CA GLU A 114 -16.94 -1.69 13.49
C GLU A 114 -17.46 -1.33 12.08
N GLU A 115 -17.32 -0.08 11.67
CA GLU A 115 -17.70 0.37 10.33
C GLU A 115 -16.91 -0.39 9.25
N LEU A 116 -15.60 -0.53 9.43
CA LEU A 116 -14.74 -1.26 8.49
C LEU A 116 -15.18 -2.72 8.34
N SER A 117 -15.32 -3.44 9.46
CA SER A 117 -15.65 -4.87 9.47
C SER A 117 -17.08 -5.19 9.01
N SER A 118 -17.98 -4.21 9.07
CA SER A 118 -19.35 -4.33 8.57
C SER A 118 -19.47 -4.25 7.03
N HIS A 119 -18.44 -3.75 6.34
CA HIS A 119 -18.46 -3.55 4.90
C HIS A 119 -18.46 -4.89 4.14
N SER A 120 -19.28 -5.02 3.08
CA SER A 120 -19.44 -6.28 2.35
C SER A 120 -18.13 -6.82 1.76
N GLU A 121 -17.26 -5.93 1.31
CA GLU A 121 -15.97 -6.25 0.70
C GLU A 121 -14.83 -6.44 1.73
N TYR A 122 -15.08 -6.26 3.04
CA TYR A 122 -14.06 -6.35 4.10
C TYR A 122 -13.23 -7.64 4.02
N ASN A 123 -13.90 -8.79 4.00
CA ASN A 123 -13.22 -10.08 3.99
C ASN A 123 -12.39 -10.30 2.72
N GLN A 124 -12.84 -9.77 1.58
CA GLN A 124 -12.09 -9.85 0.33
C GLN A 124 -10.81 -9.02 0.40
N VAL A 125 -10.90 -7.78 0.90
CA VAL A 125 -9.74 -6.90 1.08
C VAL A 125 -8.72 -7.54 2.01
N ILE A 126 -9.15 -8.05 3.17
CA ILE A 126 -8.27 -8.74 4.12
C ILE A 126 -7.54 -9.93 3.46
N LEU A 127 -8.27 -10.76 2.72
CA LEU A 127 -7.67 -11.92 2.06
C LEU A 127 -6.61 -11.51 1.02
N ASP A 128 -6.85 -10.42 0.29
CA ASP A 128 -5.92 -9.92 -0.72
C ASP A 128 -4.68 -9.30 -0.07
N VAL A 129 -4.86 -8.45 0.94
CA VAL A 129 -3.78 -7.81 1.72
C VAL A 129 -2.86 -8.86 2.36
N ASN A 130 -3.42 -9.93 2.92
CA ASN A 130 -2.65 -11.05 3.47
C ASN A 130 -1.79 -11.76 2.40
N ARG A 131 -2.23 -11.80 1.14
CA ARG A 131 -1.45 -12.40 0.04
C ARG A 131 -0.34 -11.49 -0.46
N SER A 132 -0.45 -10.18 -0.27
CA SER A 132 0.56 -9.18 -0.66
C SER A 132 1.77 -9.15 0.29
N LEU A 133 1.80 -10.00 1.32
CA LEU A 133 2.84 -10.00 2.34
C LEU A 133 4.26 -10.23 1.84
N SER A 134 4.40 -10.93 0.71
CA SER A 134 5.69 -11.14 0.06
C SER A 134 6.27 -9.88 -0.59
N ARG A 135 5.48 -8.82 -0.76
CA ARG A 135 5.90 -7.54 -1.33
C ARG A 135 6.55 -6.61 -0.31
N PHE A 136 6.44 -6.90 0.99
CA PHE A 136 7.16 -6.13 2.00
C PHE A 136 8.65 -6.45 1.94
N PRO A 137 9.54 -5.44 2.01
CA PRO A 137 10.97 -5.62 1.99
C PRO A 137 11.46 -6.70 2.99
N PRO A 138 12.45 -7.52 2.60
CA PRO A 138 13.06 -8.50 3.50
C PRO A 138 13.76 -7.76 4.65
N GLY A 139 13.50 -8.15 5.89
CA GLY A 139 14.11 -7.54 7.08
C GLY A 139 13.18 -6.67 7.92
N ILE A 140 11.96 -6.38 7.46
CA ILE A 140 10.94 -5.71 8.27
C ILE A 140 10.44 -6.64 9.40
N PRO A 141 10.42 -6.20 10.67
CA PRO A 141 9.86 -6.97 11.77
C PRO A 141 8.40 -7.37 11.53
N LEU A 142 7.99 -8.54 12.02
CA LEU A 142 6.63 -9.05 11.84
C LEU A 142 5.57 -8.06 12.33
N SER A 143 5.80 -7.40 13.47
CA SER A 143 4.89 -6.38 14.02
C SER A 143 4.67 -5.22 13.08
N GLN A 144 5.73 -4.70 12.46
CA GLN A 144 5.64 -3.59 11.51
C GLN A 144 4.94 -4.01 10.22
N ARG A 145 5.13 -5.27 9.79
CA ARG A 145 4.41 -5.83 8.65
C ARG A 145 2.91 -5.99 8.94
N LEU A 146 2.53 -6.36 10.15
CA LEU A 146 1.12 -6.41 10.56
C LEU A 146 0.52 -5.01 10.59
N ALA A 147 1.21 -4.03 11.18
CA ALA A 147 0.75 -2.64 11.18
C ALA A 147 0.54 -2.09 9.75
N LEU A 148 1.44 -2.40 8.81
CA LEU A 148 1.26 -1.99 7.41
C LEU A 148 0.08 -2.66 6.72
N GLN A 149 -0.27 -3.90 7.09
CA GLN A 149 -1.49 -4.55 6.58
C GLN A 149 -2.75 -3.90 7.12
N ASP A 150 -2.75 -3.55 8.41
CA ASP A 150 -3.86 -2.86 9.03
C ASP A 150 -4.06 -1.49 8.37
N GLN A 151 -2.98 -0.71 8.20
CA GLN A 151 -3.00 0.57 7.47
C GLN A 151 -3.48 0.41 6.03
N LEU A 152 -3.03 -0.62 5.30
CA LEU A 152 -3.46 -0.87 3.93
C LEU A 152 -4.95 -1.22 3.84
N THR A 153 -5.43 -2.03 4.78
CA THR A 153 -6.85 -2.42 4.88
C THR A 153 -7.70 -1.19 5.16
N VAL A 154 -7.32 -0.39 6.17
CA VAL A 154 -7.99 0.88 6.51
C VAL A 154 -8.01 1.80 5.30
N LEU A 155 -6.88 2.00 4.63
CA LEU A 155 -6.76 2.85 3.44
C LEU A 155 -7.76 2.44 2.34
N ILE A 156 -7.81 1.17 1.97
CA ILE A 156 -8.67 0.67 0.90
C ILE A 156 -10.15 0.82 1.28
N LEU A 157 -10.51 0.37 2.48
CA LEU A 157 -11.89 0.38 2.95
C LEU A 157 -12.41 1.79 3.15
N ARG A 158 -11.58 2.69 3.66
CA ARG A 158 -11.91 4.10 3.84
C ARG A 158 -12.34 4.76 2.54
N VAL A 159 -11.65 4.47 1.43
CA VAL A 159 -12.03 4.99 0.10
C VAL A 159 -13.38 4.43 -0.34
N ILE A 160 -13.59 3.11 -0.31
CA ILE A 160 -14.84 2.51 -0.83
C ILE A 160 -16.05 2.77 0.07
N ILE A 161 -15.85 2.94 1.39
CA ILE A 161 -16.91 3.38 2.32
C ILE A 161 -17.33 4.81 2.01
N LYS A 162 -16.35 5.70 1.78
CA LYS A 162 -16.64 7.11 1.44
C LYS A 162 -17.35 7.25 0.10
N TYR A 163 -17.02 6.38 -0.86
CA TYR A 163 -17.58 6.39 -2.21
C TYR A 163 -18.33 5.08 -2.50
N PRO A 164 -19.59 4.95 -2.04
CA PRO A 164 -20.37 3.70 -2.14
C PRO A 164 -20.72 3.28 -3.58
N ASN A 165 -20.49 4.16 -4.57
CA ASN A 165 -20.59 3.83 -5.99
C ASN A 165 -19.37 3.05 -6.53
N LEU A 166 -18.27 3.03 -5.78
CA LEU A 166 -17.07 2.29 -6.10
C LEU A 166 -17.10 0.90 -5.46
N ARG A 167 -16.60 -0.08 -6.21
CA ARG A 167 -16.43 -1.46 -5.80
C ARG A 167 -14.95 -1.82 -5.82
N TYR A 168 -14.57 -2.64 -4.85
CA TYR A 168 -13.23 -3.18 -4.80
C TYR A 168 -13.01 -4.15 -5.97
N TYR A 169 -11.92 -3.96 -6.73
CA TYR A 169 -11.46 -4.93 -7.73
C TYR A 169 -10.15 -5.58 -7.30
N GLN A 170 -9.92 -6.81 -7.75
CA GLN A 170 -8.71 -7.55 -7.44
C GLN A 170 -7.47 -6.88 -8.07
N GLY A 171 -6.50 -6.51 -7.23
CA GLY A 171 -5.29 -5.78 -7.63
C GLY A 171 -5.29 -4.31 -7.19
N TYR A 172 -6.41 -3.77 -6.70
CA TYR A 172 -6.45 -2.43 -6.14
C TYR A 172 -5.49 -2.27 -4.95
N HIS A 173 -5.33 -3.32 -4.13
CA HIS A 173 -4.38 -3.34 -3.03
C HIS A 173 -2.91 -3.19 -3.47
N ASP A 174 -2.52 -3.69 -4.64
CA ASP A 174 -1.16 -3.56 -5.17
C ASP A 174 -0.85 -2.10 -5.57
N VAL A 175 -1.88 -1.37 -6.02
CA VAL A 175 -1.78 0.07 -6.27
C VAL A 175 -1.69 0.81 -4.94
N ALA A 176 -2.61 0.54 -4.00
CA ALA A 176 -2.69 1.22 -2.72
C ALA A 176 -1.43 1.05 -1.86
N ILE A 177 -0.85 -0.17 -1.81
CA ILE A 177 0.38 -0.42 -1.06
C ILE A 177 1.57 0.38 -1.60
N THR A 178 1.63 0.64 -2.91
CA THR A 178 2.71 1.46 -3.50
C THR A 178 2.68 2.88 -2.94
N PHE A 179 1.50 3.47 -2.85
CA PHE A 179 1.34 4.81 -2.28
C PHE A 179 1.53 4.80 -0.77
N LEU A 180 0.94 3.84 -0.06
CA LEU A 180 1.15 3.69 1.38
C LEU A 180 2.65 3.58 1.70
N LEU A 181 3.39 2.79 0.91
CA LEU A 181 4.81 2.55 1.12
C LEU A 181 5.65 3.83 1.02
N VAL A 182 5.34 4.67 0.05
CA VAL A 182 6.08 5.88 -0.27
C VAL A 182 5.58 7.07 0.53
N VAL A 183 4.28 7.39 0.53
CA VAL A 183 3.77 8.68 1.05
C VAL A 183 3.15 8.61 2.45
N GLY A 184 3.00 7.41 3.00
CA GLY A 184 2.34 7.20 4.30
C GLY A 184 0.82 7.28 4.20
N GLU A 185 0.11 6.93 5.28
CA GLU A 185 -1.33 6.66 5.27
C GLU A 185 -2.16 7.89 4.87
N VAL A 186 -1.91 9.03 5.50
CA VAL A 186 -2.71 10.26 5.31
C VAL A 186 -2.68 10.73 3.86
N VAL A 187 -1.49 10.87 3.29
CA VAL A 187 -1.31 11.32 1.90
C VAL A 187 -1.74 10.23 0.92
N ALA A 188 -1.47 8.95 1.23
CA ALA A 188 -1.90 7.85 0.38
C ALA A 188 -3.42 7.82 0.25
N PHE A 189 -4.16 8.11 1.31
CA PHE A 189 -5.62 8.23 1.24
C PHE A 189 -6.06 9.32 0.26
N ARG A 190 -5.49 10.54 0.33
CA ARG A 190 -5.82 11.63 -0.59
C ARG A 190 -5.51 11.28 -2.05
N ILE A 191 -4.37 10.62 -2.28
CA ILE A 191 -3.98 10.13 -3.60
C ILE A 191 -4.94 9.05 -4.09
N MET A 192 -5.21 8.03 -3.28
CA MET A 192 -6.06 6.90 -3.67
C MET A 192 -7.51 7.32 -3.89
N GLU A 193 -8.03 8.25 -3.07
CA GLU A 193 -9.32 8.89 -3.31
C GLU A 193 -9.38 9.50 -4.72
N ARG A 194 -8.43 10.39 -5.05
CA ARG A 194 -8.38 11.09 -6.33
C ARG A 194 -8.21 10.13 -7.50
N LEU A 195 -7.35 9.12 -7.36
CA LEU A 195 -7.18 8.09 -8.39
C LEU A 195 -8.45 7.27 -8.57
N SER A 196 -9.11 6.88 -7.48
CA SER A 196 -10.34 6.09 -7.50
C SER A 196 -11.54 6.81 -8.11
N THR A 197 -11.67 8.13 -7.90
CA THR A 197 -12.78 8.90 -8.48
C THR A 197 -12.55 9.32 -9.93
N ASP A 198 -11.31 9.23 -10.43
CA ASP A 198 -10.94 9.75 -11.74
C ASP A 198 -10.35 8.67 -12.64
N HIS A 199 -9.16 8.19 -12.31
CA HIS A 199 -8.32 7.37 -13.19
C HIS A 199 -8.68 5.88 -13.14
N LEU A 200 -9.07 5.40 -11.97
CA LEU A 200 -9.44 4.01 -11.70
C LEU A 200 -10.95 3.82 -11.64
N LYS A 201 -11.72 4.90 -11.86
CA LYS A 201 -13.18 4.90 -11.74
C LYS A 201 -13.82 3.81 -12.59
N GLU A 202 -13.45 3.69 -13.85
CA GLU A 202 -14.01 2.67 -14.76
C GLU A 202 -13.67 1.24 -14.31
N CYS A 203 -12.56 1.03 -13.59
CA CYS A 203 -12.21 -0.28 -13.03
C CYS A 203 -12.96 -0.60 -11.72
N MET A 204 -13.44 0.43 -11.03
CA MET A 204 -14.12 0.33 -9.73
C MET A 204 -15.65 0.45 -9.84
N GLU A 205 -16.20 0.91 -10.95
CA GLU A 205 -17.65 1.00 -11.12
C GLU A 205 -18.29 -0.37 -11.37
N THR A 206 -19.49 -0.55 -10.82
CA THR A 206 -20.17 -1.86 -10.76
C THR A 206 -20.70 -2.36 -12.13
N THR A 207 -20.83 -1.48 -13.14
CA THR A 207 -21.60 -1.83 -14.35
C THR A 207 -20.85 -1.56 -15.64
N MET A 208 -20.65 -2.63 -16.41
CA MET A 208 -20.55 -2.57 -17.87
C MET A 208 -21.92 -2.16 -18.48
N GLU A 209 -22.37 -0.94 -18.24
CA GLU A 209 -23.48 -0.31 -18.99
C GLU A 209 -22.91 0.79 -19.89
N LYS A 210 -21.95 0.41 -20.74
CA LYS A 210 -21.70 1.10 -22.00
C LYS A 210 -21.94 0.07 -23.10
N LEU A 211 -22.94 0.34 -23.94
CA LEU A 211 -23.26 -0.26 -25.26
C LEU A 211 -24.66 -0.89 -25.40
N LEU A 212 -25.74 -0.16 -25.12
CA LEU A 212 -27.06 -0.45 -25.73
C LEU A 212 -27.91 0.81 -26.03
N LEU A 213 -27.28 1.91 -26.45
CA LEU A 213 -27.98 3.03 -27.09
C LEU A 213 -27.07 3.66 -28.15
N ASP A 214 -27.01 3.03 -29.32
CA ASP A 214 -26.80 3.66 -30.64
C ASP A 214 -27.83 3.05 -31.61
#